data_AF-A0A1X7UR31-F1
#
_entry.id   AF-A0A1X7UR31-F1
#
_cell.length_a   1.000
_cell.length_b   1.000
_cell.length_c   1.000
_cell.angle_alpha   90.00
_cell.angle_beta   90.00
_cell.angle_gamma   90.00
#
_symmetry.space_group_name_H-M   'P 1'
#
loop_
_entity.id
_entity.type
_entity.pdbx_description
1 polymer ?
#
loop_
_entity_poly.entity_id
_entity_poly.type
_entity_poly.pdbx_seq_one_letter_code
_entity_poly.pdbx_strand_id
1 'polypeptide(L)'
;MAAELKVKLQPLVLQRVRVTRKELGRGSYGVVKELRVNGNLCAGKKLNDLLAMEESLLSEFGDAIILHSQLHHPNIVKLLGVHYPNRGSQLPMLVMEYFSYSLLELIESTSFVNKEAILLDIANGLDYLHSKRPPIIHRNIKASNILLTFDYKAKITDLSMSKFGDALKQNHYTTTLGNPYLMPPEALVHNPVYNEKLDVFSFGCLILHMLTRKIIVPTEKYEPKPQDPGSYVKISEWDRRASSIKPVLDDILIPVAMNCLEDDPFRRLNASDIIEIISRLQLIPDRYAHLYGVRIVKLSGTILFCKIKEDSFYETPIIKLKEVIIKSEGIPSDLIWLIYEGTHLEDDKTFKDYKIERHARIHFIIRQRGG
;
A
#
# COMPACT_ATOMS: atom_id res chain seq x y z
N MET A 1 -20.93 32.29 2.08
CA MET A 1 -20.19 31.00 2.16
C MET A 1 -18.68 31.07 2.40
N ALA A 2 -17.83 31.66 1.53
CA ALA A 2 -16.36 31.62 1.76
C ALA A 2 -15.90 32.32 3.07
N ALA A 3 -16.54 33.43 3.43
CA ALA A 3 -16.32 34.09 4.72
C ALA A 3 -16.78 33.21 5.90
N GLU A 4 -17.91 32.53 5.77
CA GLU A 4 -18.41 31.58 6.77
C GLU A 4 -17.49 30.39 6.96
N LEU A 5 -16.93 29.84 5.88
CA LEU A 5 -15.91 28.78 5.96
C LEU A 5 -14.71 29.24 6.79
N LYS A 6 -14.24 30.47 6.55
CA LYS A 6 -13.11 31.04 7.30
C LYS A 6 -13.45 31.23 8.78
N VAL A 7 -14.66 31.69 9.11
CA VAL A 7 -15.15 31.78 10.49
C VAL A 7 -15.23 30.40 11.14
N LYS A 8 -15.79 29.43 10.43
CA LYS A 8 -15.97 28.04 10.88
C LYS A 8 -14.62 27.36 11.18
N LEU A 9 -13.60 27.63 10.36
CA LEU A 9 -12.26 27.05 10.52
C LEU A 9 -11.31 27.90 11.38
N GLN A 10 -11.75 29.06 11.87
CA GLN A 10 -10.94 29.98 12.67
C GLN A 10 -10.22 29.28 13.85
N PRO A 11 -10.84 28.34 14.60
CA PRO A 11 -10.15 27.63 15.69
C PRO A 11 -8.98 26.73 15.23
N LEU A 12 -8.96 26.35 13.96
CA LEU A 12 -7.93 25.49 13.37
C LEU A 12 -6.82 26.28 12.67
N VAL A 13 -6.91 27.61 12.60
CA VAL A 13 -5.95 28.45 11.87
C VAL A 13 -4.61 28.47 12.60
N LEU A 14 -3.60 27.93 11.94
CA LEU A 14 -2.23 27.91 12.46
C LEU A 14 -1.53 29.24 12.23
N GLN A 15 -0.82 29.68 13.27
CA GLN A 15 0.07 30.84 13.23
C GLN A 15 1.50 30.42 12.92
N ARG A 16 2.35 31.37 12.49
CA ARG A 16 3.78 31.15 12.23
C ARG A 16 4.06 29.99 11.25
N VAL A 17 3.31 29.99 10.15
CA VAL A 17 3.44 29.03 9.05
C VAL A 17 4.35 29.61 7.97
N ARG A 18 5.39 28.87 7.58
CA ARG A 18 6.26 29.20 6.45
C ARG A 18 6.17 28.11 5.40
N VAL A 19 5.50 28.40 4.28
CA VAL A 19 5.43 27.50 3.13
C VAL A 19 6.73 27.58 2.33
N THR A 20 7.32 26.43 2.00
CA THR A 20 8.54 26.38 1.19
C THR A 20 8.19 26.29 -0.31
N ARG A 21 9.22 26.32 -1.17
CA ARG A 21 9.05 26.10 -2.62
C ARG A 21 9.02 24.62 -3.00
N LYS A 22 9.39 23.71 -2.09
CA LYS A 22 9.48 22.28 -2.38
C LYS A 22 8.10 21.66 -2.47
N GLU A 23 7.81 21.11 -3.64
CA GLU A 23 6.63 20.28 -3.89
C GLU A 23 6.93 18.85 -3.42
N LEU A 24 6.01 18.29 -2.63
CA LEU A 24 6.09 16.92 -2.12
C LEU A 24 5.28 15.96 -2.98
N GLY A 25 4.25 16.46 -3.66
CA GLY A 25 3.42 15.66 -4.54
C GLY A 25 2.30 16.47 -5.16
N ARG A 26 1.72 15.92 -6.23
CA ARG A 26 0.60 16.54 -6.95
C ARG A 26 -0.44 15.48 -7.26
N GLY A 27 -1.69 15.78 -6.93
CA GLY A 27 -2.83 14.94 -7.25
C GLY A 27 -3.87 15.72 -8.06
N SER A 28 -4.96 15.04 -8.41
CA SER A 28 -6.06 15.62 -9.19
C SER A 28 -6.69 16.84 -8.54
N TYR A 29 -6.64 16.91 -7.20
CA TYR A 29 -7.35 17.92 -6.41
C TYR A 29 -6.45 19.01 -5.84
N GLY A 30 -5.13 18.97 -6.10
CA GLY A 30 -4.23 19.96 -5.56
C GLY A 30 -2.76 19.55 -5.49
N VAL A 31 -1.98 20.42 -4.88
CA VAL A 31 -0.54 20.28 -4.69
C VAL A 31 -0.21 20.18 -3.22
N VAL A 32 0.67 19.24 -2.88
CA VAL A 32 1.24 19.09 -1.53
C VAL A 32 2.61 19.75 -1.52
N LYS A 33 2.82 20.66 -0.58
CA LYS A 33 4.08 21.39 -0.40
C LYS A 33 4.66 21.15 0.97
N GLU A 34 5.98 21.22 1.06
CA GLU A 34 6.67 21.24 2.35
C GLU A 34 6.46 22.60 3.02
N LEU A 35 6.17 22.60 4.32
CA LEU A 35 6.06 23.82 5.12
C LEU A 35 6.63 23.62 6.52
N ARG A 36 6.85 24.72 7.24
CA ARG A 36 7.19 24.71 8.67
C ARG A 36 6.15 25.43 9.51
N VAL A 37 5.72 24.80 10.61
CA VAL A 37 4.86 25.41 11.63
C VAL A 37 5.66 25.49 12.93
N ASN A 38 5.88 26.70 13.45
CA ASN A 38 6.72 26.91 14.64
C ASN A 38 8.11 26.23 14.53
N GLY A 39 8.67 26.18 13.31
CA GLY A 39 9.95 25.51 13.03
C GLY A 39 9.85 24.01 12.72
N ASN A 40 8.75 23.34 13.06
CA ASN A 40 8.56 21.91 12.81
C ASN A 40 8.16 21.63 11.35
N LEU A 41 8.72 20.58 10.77
CA LEU A 41 8.44 20.16 9.39
C LEU A 41 7.02 19.57 9.27
N CYS A 42 6.27 20.01 8.26
CA CYS A 42 4.89 19.59 8.02
C CYS A 42 4.60 19.53 6.51
N ALA A 43 3.49 18.89 6.15
CA ALA A 43 2.98 18.85 4.78
C ALA A 43 1.75 19.77 4.64
N GLY A 44 1.72 20.60 3.59
CA GLY A 44 0.62 21.50 3.27
C GLY A 44 -0.06 21.11 1.97
N LYS A 45 -1.30 20.63 2.04
CA LYS A 45 -2.10 20.35 0.83
C LYS A 45 -2.89 21.61 0.45
N LYS A 46 -2.49 22.27 -0.64
CA LYS A 46 -3.28 23.33 -1.28
C LYS A 46 -4.21 22.67 -2.29
N LEU A 47 -5.51 22.84 -2.10
CA LEU A 47 -6.50 22.38 -3.06
C LEU A 47 -6.61 23.29 -4.28
N ASN A 48 -7.17 22.78 -5.37
CA ASN A 48 -7.41 23.55 -6.57
C ASN A 48 -8.41 24.68 -6.31
N ASP A 49 -8.06 25.91 -6.71
CA ASP A 49 -8.89 27.10 -6.51
C ASP A 49 -10.24 27.00 -7.27
N LEU A 50 -10.34 26.13 -8.30
CA LEU A 50 -11.61 25.81 -8.99
C LEU A 50 -12.68 25.26 -8.04
N LEU A 51 -12.29 24.58 -6.95
CA LEU A 51 -13.23 24.07 -5.95
C LEU A 51 -13.92 25.17 -5.15
N ALA A 52 -13.38 26.40 -5.19
CA ALA A 52 -13.97 27.56 -4.53
C ALA A 52 -15.08 28.22 -5.35
N MET A 53 -15.25 27.80 -6.62
CA MET A 53 -16.24 28.39 -7.53
C MET A 53 -17.68 27.95 -7.24
N GLU A 54 -17.87 26.94 -6.39
CA GLU A 54 -19.18 26.40 -6.05
C GLU A 54 -19.44 26.47 -4.54
N GLU A 55 -20.50 27.18 -4.16
CA GLU A 55 -20.78 27.50 -2.76
C GLU A 55 -21.20 26.30 -1.91
N SER A 56 -21.90 25.32 -2.50
CA SER A 56 -22.31 24.08 -1.81
C SER A 56 -21.09 23.24 -1.40
N LEU A 57 -20.08 23.15 -2.26
CA LEU A 57 -18.82 22.44 -1.99
C LEU A 57 -18.07 23.03 -0.79
N LEU A 58 -18.10 24.35 -0.61
CA LEU A 58 -17.38 25.03 0.47
C LEU A 58 -17.91 24.63 1.87
N SER A 59 -19.22 24.41 2.00
CA SER A 59 -19.82 24.01 3.29
C SER A 59 -19.39 22.60 3.69
N GLU A 60 -19.56 21.65 2.77
CA GLU A 60 -19.19 20.25 2.96
C GLU A 60 -17.68 20.08 3.15
N PHE A 61 -16.90 20.90 2.47
CA PHE A 61 -15.47 20.96 2.65
C PHE A 61 -15.08 21.37 4.07
N GLY A 62 -15.73 22.40 4.61
CA GLY A 62 -15.53 22.82 6.00
C GLY A 62 -15.86 21.71 6.99
N ASP A 63 -16.95 20.96 6.78
CA ASP A 63 -17.32 19.82 7.61
C ASP A 63 -16.30 18.67 7.52
N ALA A 64 -15.77 18.39 6.33
CA ALA A 64 -14.74 17.38 6.14
C ALA A 64 -13.44 17.74 6.88
N ILE A 65 -13.03 19.01 6.89
CA ILE A 65 -11.85 19.48 7.62
C ILE A 65 -12.05 19.31 9.14
N ILE A 66 -13.21 19.71 9.66
CA ILE A 66 -13.51 19.60 11.08
C ILE A 66 -13.59 18.14 11.51
N LEU A 67 -14.19 17.30 10.67
CA LEU A 67 -14.21 15.86 10.91
C LEU A 67 -12.78 15.33 10.99
N HIS A 68 -11.91 15.65 10.02
CA HIS A 68 -10.52 15.21 10.01
C HIS A 68 -9.73 15.74 11.22
N SER A 69 -9.95 16.97 11.67
CA SER A 69 -9.27 17.52 12.85
C SER A 69 -9.62 16.79 14.16
N GLN A 70 -10.75 16.10 14.20
CA GLN A 70 -11.20 15.31 15.34
C GLN A 70 -10.66 13.86 15.31
N LEU A 71 -10.12 13.40 14.18
CA LEU A 71 -9.62 12.03 14.06
C LEU A 71 -8.24 11.89 14.69
N HIS A 72 -8.14 10.96 15.65
CA HIS A 72 -6.92 10.65 16.37
C HIS A 72 -6.70 9.14 16.37
N HIS A 73 -5.76 8.67 15.53
CA HIS A 73 -5.41 7.26 15.41
C HIS A 73 -3.96 7.12 14.91
N PRO A 74 -3.16 6.16 15.41
CA PRO A 74 -1.78 5.97 14.96
C PRO A 74 -1.63 5.73 13.46
N ASN A 75 -2.63 5.11 12.82
CA ASN A 75 -2.61 4.80 11.39
C ASN A 75 -3.44 5.77 10.52
N ILE A 76 -3.78 6.95 11.02
CA ILE A 76 -4.42 8.01 10.25
C ILE A 76 -3.53 9.26 10.32
N VAL A 77 -3.27 9.88 9.17
CA VAL A 77 -2.49 11.12 9.12
C VAL A 77 -3.23 12.24 9.85
N LYS A 78 -2.57 12.84 10.83
CA LYS A 78 -3.13 13.91 11.64
C LYS A 78 -3.20 15.23 10.89
N LEU A 79 -4.39 15.83 10.86
CA LEU A 79 -4.56 17.24 10.52
C LEU A 79 -4.13 18.09 11.71
N LEU A 80 -3.10 18.91 11.52
CA LEU A 80 -2.58 19.83 12.54
C LEU A 80 -3.39 21.13 12.59
N GLY A 81 -3.96 21.52 11.45
CA GLY A 81 -4.80 22.70 11.32
C GLY A 81 -4.87 23.19 9.88
N VAL A 82 -5.19 24.46 9.70
CA VAL A 82 -5.30 25.10 8.39
C VAL A 82 -4.46 26.36 8.30
N HIS A 83 -4.07 26.72 7.08
CA HIS A 83 -3.32 27.94 6.81
C HIS A 83 -3.87 28.65 5.57
N TYR A 84 -4.02 29.97 5.63
CA TYR A 84 -4.39 30.79 4.48
C TYR A 84 -3.14 31.52 3.96
N PRO A 85 -2.56 31.09 2.82
CA PRO A 85 -1.28 31.64 2.34
C PRO A 85 -1.36 33.12 1.98
N ASN A 86 -2.50 33.56 1.45
CA ASN A 86 -2.75 34.95 1.07
C ASN A 86 -4.05 35.46 1.73
N ARG A 87 -4.12 36.77 2.01
CA ARG A 87 -5.31 37.38 2.65
C ARG A 87 -6.60 37.19 1.83
N GLY A 88 -6.49 37.05 0.51
CA GLY A 88 -7.62 36.83 -0.41
C GLY A 88 -7.90 35.35 -0.77
N SER A 89 -7.16 34.39 -0.21
CA SER A 89 -7.42 32.96 -0.49
C SER A 89 -8.77 32.55 0.11
N GLN A 90 -9.67 32.05 -0.74
CA GLN A 90 -10.97 31.53 -0.32
C GLN A 90 -10.84 30.15 0.33
N LEU A 91 -9.93 29.31 -0.18
CA LEU A 91 -9.66 27.98 0.36
C LEU A 91 -8.42 27.98 1.28
N PRO A 92 -8.50 27.30 2.44
CA PRO A 92 -7.33 27.00 3.25
C PRO A 92 -6.43 25.96 2.61
N MET A 93 -5.14 26.04 2.91
CA MET A 93 -4.20 24.94 2.84
C MET A 93 -4.38 24.05 4.08
N LEU A 94 -4.51 22.73 3.88
CA LEU A 94 -4.59 21.75 4.96
C LEU A 94 -3.19 21.42 5.44
N VAL A 95 -2.93 21.62 6.73
CA VAL A 95 -1.61 21.40 7.34
C VAL A 95 -1.62 20.10 8.12
N MET A 96 -0.76 19.16 7.72
CA MET A 96 -0.67 17.80 8.26
C MET A 96 0.74 17.48 8.73
N GLU A 97 0.88 16.44 9.53
CA GLU A 97 2.20 15.85 9.82
C GLU A 97 2.91 15.42 8.52
N TYR A 98 4.25 15.53 8.54
CA TYR A 98 5.10 15.22 7.40
C TYR A 98 5.61 13.78 7.46
N PHE A 99 5.68 13.13 6.29
CA PHE A 99 6.25 11.80 6.11
C PHE A 99 7.24 11.79 4.95
N SER A 100 8.23 10.91 5.04
CA SER A 100 9.38 10.91 4.13
C SER A 100 9.07 10.27 2.78
N TYR A 101 8.18 9.27 2.74
CA TYR A 101 7.83 8.56 1.52
C TYR A 101 6.41 7.98 1.61
N SER A 102 5.81 7.79 0.44
CA SER A 102 4.57 7.02 0.28
C SER A 102 4.86 5.52 0.13
N LEU A 103 3.83 4.69 0.34
CA LEU A 103 3.90 3.26 0.03
C LEU A 103 4.13 3.03 -1.47
N LEU A 104 3.69 3.94 -2.35
CA LEU A 104 3.96 3.83 -3.78
C LEU A 104 5.46 3.88 -4.07
N GLU A 105 6.17 4.88 -3.53
CA GLU A 105 7.63 4.98 -3.68
C GLU A 105 8.33 3.74 -3.12
N LEU A 106 7.82 3.18 -2.01
CA LEU A 106 8.36 1.95 -1.45
C LEU A 106 8.14 0.74 -2.38
N ILE A 107 6.94 0.60 -2.97
CA ILE A 107 6.61 -0.44 -3.97
C ILE A 107 7.45 -0.27 -5.23
N GLU A 108 7.87 0.93 -5.60
CA GLU A 108 8.73 1.18 -6.75
C GLU A 108 10.22 0.93 -6.41
N SER A 109 10.62 1.10 -5.14
CA SER A 109 11.99 0.84 -4.66
C SER A 109 12.31 -0.65 -4.49
N THR A 110 13.57 -1.06 -4.64
CA THR A 110 14.02 -2.44 -4.37
C THR A 110 14.06 -2.84 -2.89
N SER A 111 13.57 -1.96 -2.00
CA SER A 111 13.59 -2.16 -0.56
C SER A 111 12.72 -3.34 -0.15
N PHE A 112 13.28 -4.21 0.67
CA PHE A 112 12.53 -5.27 1.30
C PHE A 112 11.80 -4.73 2.52
N VAL A 113 10.51 -5.05 2.69
CA VAL A 113 9.72 -4.63 3.84
C VAL A 113 8.76 -5.72 4.30
N ASN A 114 8.38 -5.62 5.57
CA ASN A 114 7.32 -6.41 6.19
C ASN A 114 5.95 -5.91 5.70
N LYS A 115 5.46 -6.53 4.62
CA LYS A 115 4.21 -6.13 3.94
C LYS A 115 3.02 -6.31 4.87
N GLU A 116 3.03 -7.37 5.67
CA GLU A 116 1.98 -7.74 6.62
C GLU A 116 1.84 -6.69 7.72
N ALA A 117 2.95 -6.15 8.24
CA ALA A 117 2.92 -5.08 9.23
C ALA A 117 2.30 -3.79 8.66
N ILE A 118 2.70 -3.42 7.43
CA ILE A 118 2.13 -2.26 6.73
C ILE A 118 0.63 -2.47 6.46
N LEU A 119 0.24 -3.64 5.97
CA LEU A 119 -1.17 -3.97 5.69
C LEU A 119 -2.00 -4.01 6.97
N LEU A 120 -1.45 -4.50 8.07
CA LEU A 120 -2.10 -4.48 9.39
C LEU A 120 -2.32 -3.04 9.87
N ASP A 121 -1.32 -2.17 9.75
CA ASP A 121 -1.45 -0.75 10.07
C ASP A 121 -2.57 -0.08 9.23
N ILE A 122 -2.63 -0.36 7.93
CA ILE A 122 -3.68 0.16 7.05
C ILE A 122 -5.06 -0.40 7.47
N ALA A 123 -5.17 -1.70 7.76
CA ALA A 123 -6.42 -2.31 8.18
C ALA A 123 -6.92 -1.72 9.53
N ASN A 124 -6.04 -1.48 10.50
CA ASN A 124 -6.37 -0.76 11.74
C ASN A 124 -6.87 0.66 11.47
N GLY A 125 -6.25 1.37 10.52
CA GLY A 125 -6.72 2.69 10.09
C GLY A 125 -8.13 2.64 9.50
N LEU A 126 -8.42 1.65 8.65
CA LEU A 126 -9.75 1.45 8.07
C LEU A 126 -10.81 1.10 9.11
N ASP A 127 -10.52 0.16 10.01
CA ASP A 127 -11.43 -0.23 11.10
C ASP A 127 -11.79 0.95 12.00
N TYR A 128 -10.81 1.79 12.33
CA TYR A 128 -11.04 3.03 13.07
C TYR A 128 -11.98 4.01 12.35
N LEU A 129 -11.89 4.12 11.02
CA LEU A 129 -12.77 4.98 10.22
C LEU A 129 -14.18 4.38 10.09
N HIS A 130 -14.26 3.07 9.83
CA HIS A 130 -15.51 2.33 9.65
C HIS A 130 -16.32 2.22 10.94
N SER A 131 -15.66 2.22 12.11
CA SER A 131 -16.32 2.22 13.42
C SER A 131 -16.97 3.55 13.84
N LYS A 132 -16.77 4.64 13.08
CA LYS A 132 -17.42 5.93 13.35
C LYS A 132 -18.93 5.86 13.11
N ARG A 133 -19.66 6.84 13.67
CA ARG A 133 -21.12 6.96 13.52
C ARG A 133 -21.49 8.34 12.98
N PRO A 134 -21.91 8.45 11.70
CA PRO A 134 -21.91 7.39 10.69
C PRO A 134 -20.49 6.93 10.31
N PRO A 135 -20.32 5.73 9.71
CA PRO A 135 -19.03 5.25 9.23
C PRO A 135 -18.36 6.24 8.28
N ILE A 136 -17.05 6.42 8.42
CA ILE A 136 -16.26 7.22 7.48
C ILE A 136 -15.67 6.29 6.42
N ILE A 137 -16.10 6.45 5.17
CA ILE A 137 -15.60 5.68 4.04
C ILE A 137 -14.51 6.50 3.36
N HIS A 138 -13.32 5.95 3.16
CA HIS A 138 -12.19 6.66 2.59
C HIS A 138 -12.34 6.91 1.08
N ARG A 139 -12.79 5.90 0.33
CA ARG A 139 -13.10 5.92 -1.11
C ARG A 139 -11.93 6.07 -2.08
N ASN A 140 -10.69 6.02 -1.59
CA ASN A 140 -9.50 6.26 -2.41
C ASN A 140 -8.27 5.58 -1.81
N ILE A 141 -8.45 4.35 -1.32
CA ILE A 141 -7.34 3.55 -0.81
C ILE A 141 -6.47 3.12 -1.99
N LYS A 142 -5.20 3.54 -1.95
CA LYS A 142 -4.17 3.24 -2.94
C LYS A 142 -2.80 3.54 -2.35
N ALA A 143 -1.74 2.99 -2.95
CA ALA A 143 -0.39 3.10 -2.42
C ALA A 143 0.10 4.56 -2.24
N SER A 144 -0.28 5.49 -3.12
CA SER A 144 0.11 6.90 -2.98
C SER A 144 -0.63 7.67 -1.87
N ASN A 145 -1.71 7.09 -1.33
CA ASN A 145 -2.44 7.64 -0.18
C ASN A 145 -2.11 6.93 1.13
N ILE A 146 -1.10 6.06 1.14
CA ILE A 146 -0.52 5.49 2.35
C ILE A 146 0.85 6.14 2.54
N LEU A 147 1.01 6.88 3.63
CA LEU A 147 2.28 7.50 4.00
C LEU A 147 2.99 6.64 5.05
N LEU A 148 4.32 6.67 5.02
CA LEU A 148 5.15 5.82 5.87
C LEU A 148 6.09 6.66 6.74
N THR A 149 6.19 6.30 8.01
CA THR A 149 7.28 6.74 8.89
C THR A 149 8.60 6.08 8.49
N PHE A 150 9.71 6.54 9.07
CA PHE A 150 11.04 5.96 8.82
C PHE A 150 11.15 4.50 9.27
N ASP A 151 10.35 4.06 10.24
CA ASP A 151 10.24 2.69 10.73
C ASP A 151 9.12 1.89 10.03
N TYR A 152 8.65 2.37 8.87
CA TYR A 152 7.65 1.73 8.02
C TYR A 152 6.27 1.53 8.68
N LYS A 153 5.91 2.38 9.65
CA LYS A 153 4.53 2.46 10.14
C LYS A 153 3.65 3.18 9.15
N ALA A 154 2.53 2.56 8.82
CA ALA A 154 1.64 3.07 7.79
C ALA A 154 0.55 3.97 8.35
N LYS A 155 0.32 5.10 7.66
CA LYS A 155 -0.78 6.02 7.94
C LYS A 155 -1.56 6.35 6.68
N ILE A 156 -2.88 6.28 6.78
CA ILE A 156 -3.80 6.64 5.70
C ILE A 156 -3.92 8.16 5.63
N THR A 157 -3.76 8.73 4.43
CA THR A 157 -3.93 10.15 4.15
C THR A 157 -5.01 10.39 3.12
N ASP A 158 -5.34 11.66 2.87
CA ASP A 158 -6.29 12.09 1.86
C ASP A 158 -7.76 11.72 2.13
N LEU A 159 -8.17 11.86 3.40
CA LEU A 159 -9.57 11.75 3.86
C LEU A 159 -10.52 12.80 3.27
N SER A 160 -9.97 13.74 2.50
CA SER A 160 -10.71 14.79 1.82
C SER A 160 -11.72 14.26 0.79
N MET A 161 -11.75 12.94 0.51
CA MET A 161 -12.70 12.30 -0.42
C MET A 161 -13.90 11.64 0.26
N SER A 162 -13.94 11.59 1.60
CA SER A 162 -14.92 10.79 2.35
C SER A 162 -16.36 11.34 2.29
N LYS A 163 -16.55 12.65 2.49
CA LYS A 163 -17.86 13.34 2.31
C LYS A 163 -17.87 14.22 1.05
N PHE A 164 -16.79 14.96 0.83
CA PHE A 164 -16.62 15.86 -0.30
C PHE A 164 -16.70 15.17 -1.67
N GLY A 165 -16.44 13.86 -1.74
CA GLY A 165 -16.59 13.09 -2.97
C GLY A 165 -18.03 13.02 -3.48
N ASP A 166 -19.02 12.97 -2.58
CA ASP A 166 -20.44 12.95 -2.98
C ASP A 166 -20.85 14.28 -3.62
N ALA A 167 -20.45 15.39 -3.00
CA ALA A 167 -20.61 16.75 -3.51
C ALA A 167 -20.05 16.91 -4.93
N LEU A 168 -18.80 16.47 -5.14
CA LEU A 168 -18.13 16.56 -6.44
C LEU A 168 -18.83 15.76 -7.55
N LYS A 169 -19.47 14.63 -7.19
CA LYS A 169 -20.26 13.84 -8.14
C LYS A 169 -21.62 14.46 -8.44
N GLN A 170 -22.33 14.95 -7.42
CA GLN A 170 -23.64 15.59 -7.58
C GLN A 170 -23.56 16.81 -8.50
N ASN A 171 -22.46 17.56 -8.45
CA ASN A 171 -22.27 18.73 -9.29
C ASN A 171 -21.46 18.46 -10.57
N HIS A 172 -21.34 17.19 -10.99
CA HIS A 172 -20.71 16.78 -12.27
C HIS A 172 -19.22 17.14 -12.47
N TYR A 173 -18.47 17.51 -11.42
CA TYR A 173 -17.04 17.86 -11.54
C TYR A 173 -16.14 16.65 -11.77
N THR A 174 -16.60 15.44 -11.42
CA THR A 174 -15.87 14.20 -11.71
C THR A 174 -16.84 13.06 -12.04
N THR A 175 -16.63 12.37 -13.17
CA THR A 175 -17.38 11.17 -13.56
C THR A 175 -16.94 9.92 -12.80
N THR A 176 -15.70 9.87 -12.27
CA THR A 176 -15.17 8.75 -11.48
C THR A 176 -14.15 9.26 -10.45
N LEU A 177 -14.34 8.94 -9.17
CA LEU A 177 -13.53 9.46 -8.05
C LEU A 177 -12.28 8.61 -7.79
N GLY A 178 -11.19 8.78 -8.54
CA GLY A 178 -9.95 8.01 -8.32
C GLY A 178 -9.65 7.03 -9.46
N ASN A 179 -8.86 5.99 -9.20
CA ASN A 179 -8.47 5.04 -10.24
C ASN A 179 -9.57 3.96 -10.40
N PRO A 180 -10.25 3.87 -11.55
CA PRO A 180 -11.36 2.93 -11.76
C PRO A 180 -10.94 1.45 -11.61
N TYR A 181 -9.65 1.12 -11.79
CA TYR A 181 -9.14 -0.24 -11.64
C TYR A 181 -9.07 -0.70 -10.17
N LEU A 182 -9.10 0.25 -9.23
CA LEU A 182 -9.10 -0.01 -7.79
C LEU A 182 -10.51 0.05 -7.19
N MET A 183 -11.53 0.35 -8.00
CA MET A 183 -12.91 0.47 -7.55
C MET A 183 -13.67 -0.83 -7.73
N PRO A 184 -14.56 -1.17 -6.78
CA PRO A 184 -15.46 -2.29 -6.97
C PRO A 184 -16.54 -1.94 -8.01
N PRO A 185 -17.17 -2.95 -8.63
CA PRO A 185 -18.15 -2.75 -9.70
C PRO A 185 -19.36 -1.92 -9.27
N GLU A 186 -19.83 -2.05 -8.02
CA GLU A 186 -20.96 -1.27 -7.49
C GLU A 186 -20.64 0.22 -7.30
N ALA A 187 -19.36 0.62 -7.29
CA ALA A 187 -18.97 2.03 -7.24
C ALA A 187 -18.99 2.71 -8.62
N LEU A 188 -19.08 1.91 -9.68
CA LEU A 188 -19.02 2.34 -11.09
C LEU A 188 -20.40 2.44 -11.75
N VAL A 189 -21.48 2.07 -11.05
CA VAL A 189 -22.86 2.18 -11.54
C VAL A 189 -23.38 3.61 -11.43
N HIS A 190 -24.51 3.89 -12.09
CA HIS A 190 -25.20 5.16 -11.94
C HIS A 190 -25.78 5.29 -10.52
N ASN A 191 -25.47 6.40 -9.83
CA ASN A 191 -25.86 6.67 -8.43
C ASN A 191 -25.45 5.56 -7.43
N PRO A 192 -24.13 5.32 -7.24
CA PRO A 192 -23.64 4.25 -6.39
C PRO A 192 -23.95 4.51 -4.91
N VAL A 193 -24.26 3.44 -4.17
CA VAL A 193 -24.35 3.48 -2.71
C VAL A 193 -23.02 3.05 -2.14
N TYR A 194 -22.35 3.95 -1.43
CA TYR A 194 -21.07 3.65 -0.80
C TYR A 194 -21.25 3.12 0.60
N ASN A 195 -20.55 2.03 0.90
CA ASN A 195 -20.33 1.52 2.24
C ASN A 195 -18.83 1.25 2.44
N GLU A 196 -18.48 0.80 3.64
CA GLU A 196 -17.13 0.40 4.03
C GLU A 196 -16.51 -0.68 3.13
N LYS A 197 -17.33 -1.50 2.47
CA LYS A 197 -16.89 -2.58 1.58
C LYS A 197 -16.19 -2.08 0.31
N LEU A 198 -16.37 -0.80 -0.03
CA LEU A 198 -15.61 -0.17 -1.11
C LEU A 198 -14.13 -0.04 -0.74
N ASP A 199 -13.83 0.38 0.50
CA ASP A 199 -12.46 0.47 0.97
C ASP A 199 -11.83 -0.92 1.10
N VAL A 200 -12.61 -1.94 1.50
CA VAL A 200 -12.16 -3.33 1.54
C VAL A 200 -11.74 -3.83 0.16
N PHE A 201 -12.54 -3.57 -0.89
CA PHE A 201 -12.15 -3.93 -2.25
C PHE A 201 -10.87 -3.23 -2.71
N SER A 202 -10.77 -1.94 -2.41
CA SER A 202 -9.58 -1.13 -2.73
C SER A 202 -8.34 -1.63 -1.96
N PHE A 203 -8.53 -2.11 -0.72
CA PHE A 203 -7.50 -2.76 0.08
C PHE A 203 -7.05 -4.10 -0.54
N GLY A 204 -7.97 -4.91 -1.05
CA GLY A 204 -7.63 -6.11 -1.84
C GLY A 204 -6.77 -5.80 -3.06
N CYS A 205 -7.14 -4.76 -3.82
CA CYS A 205 -6.32 -4.27 -4.92
C CYS A 205 -4.93 -3.76 -4.45
N LEU A 206 -4.86 -3.13 -3.27
CA LEU A 206 -3.61 -2.68 -2.68
C LEU A 206 -2.68 -3.83 -2.30
N ILE A 207 -3.22 -4.93 -1.74
CA ILE A 207 -2.44 -6.16 -1.51
C ILE A 207 -1.83 -6.63 -2.83
N LEU A 208 -2.64 -6.78 -3.87
CA LEU A 208 -2.16 -7.23 -5.18
C LEU A 208 -1.10 -6.28 -5.75
N HIS A 209 -1.26 -4.97 -5.56
CA HIS A 209 -0.27 -3.98 -5.96
C HIS A 209 1.05 -4.14 -5.21
N MET A 210 1.02 -4.41 -3.90
CA MET A 210 2.22 -4.68 -3.10
C MET A 210 2.92 -6.00 -3.48
N LEU A 211 2.16 -7.01 -3.89
CA LEU A 211 2.71 -8.31 -4.30
C LEU A 211 3.32 -8.27 -5.70
N THR A 212 2.57 -7.74 -6.67
CA THR A 212 2.98 -7.71 -8.08
C THR A 212 3.86 -6.50 -8.44
N ARG A 213 3.91 -5.50 -7.56
CA ARG A 213 4.58 -4.20 -7.77
C ARG A 213 4.05 -3.41 -8.96
N LYS A 214 2.83 -3.73 -9.42
CA LYS A 214 2.14 -3.06 -10.52
C LYS A 214 0.66 -2.93 -10.17
N ILE A 215 0.02 -1.87 -10.65
CA ILE A 215 -1.44 -1.81 -10.64
C ILE A 215 -1.95 -2.79 -11.69
N ILE A 216 -2.81 -3.72 -11.28
CA ILE A 216 -3.39 -4.70 -12.18
C ILE A 216 -4.56 -4.06 -12.92
N VAL A 217 -4.48 -4.08 -14.25
CA VAL A 217 -5.60 -3.70 -15.12
C VAL A 217 -6.48 -4.94 -15.30
N PRO A 218 -7.75 -4.90 -14.85
CA PRO A 218 -8.63 -6.05 -15.00
C PRO A 218 -9.03 -6.23 -16.47
N THR A 219 -9.19 -7.49 -16.90
CA THR A 219 -9.69 -7.84 -18.23
C THR A 219 -11.18 -7.46 -18.38
N GLU A 220 -11.78 -7.78 -19.53
CA GLU A 220 -13.20 -7.53 -19.78
C GLU A 220 -14.11 -8.13 -18.69
N LYS A 221 -15.25 -7.47 -18.45
CA LYS A 221 -16.23 -7.89 -17.43
C LYS A 221 -17.03 -9.13 -17.85
N TYR A 222 -17.07 -9.39 -19.15
CA TYR A 222 -17.87 -10.45 -19.75
C TYR A 222 -17.05 -11.18 -20.79
N GLU A 223 -17.22 -12.49 -20.86
CA GLU A 223 -16.66 -13.33 -21.92
C GLU A 223 -17.77 -14.10 -22.64
N PRO A 224 -17.61 -14.38 -23.94
CA PRO A 224 -18.58 -15.17 -24.68
C PRO A 224 -18.57 -16.62 -24.18
N LYS A 225 -19.76 -17.21 -24.03
CA LYS A 225 -19.87 -18.62 -23.70
C LYS A 225 -19.43 -19.47 -24.90
N PRO A 226 -18.45 -20.39 -24.75
CA PRO A 226 -17.98 -21.21 -25.86
C PRO A 226 -19.08 -22.04 -26.52
N GLN A 227 -20.11 -22.41 -25.75
CA GLN A 227 -21.20 -23.30 -26.18
C GLN A 227 -22.42 -22.54 -26.71
N ASP A 228 -22.45 -21.20 -26.67
CA ASP A 228 -23.63 -20.40 -27.06
C ASP A 228 -23.22 -19.02 -27.63
N PRO A 229 -22.91 -18.95 -28.94
CA PRO A 229 -22.48 -17.72 -29.61
C PRO A 229 -23.56 -16.63 -29.53
N GLY A 230 -23.31 -15.60 -28.72
CA GLY A 230 -24.26 -14.50 -28.44
C GLY A 230 -24.60 -14.34 -26.95
N SER A 231 -24.33 -15.37 -26.15
CA SER A 231 -24.48 -15.34 -24.69
C SER A 231 -23.15 -15.02 -24.02
N TYR A 232 -23.21 -14.17 -23.00
CA TYR A 232 -22.03 -13.76 -22.24
C TYR A 232 -22.16 -14.21 -20.78
N VAL A 233 -21.02 -14.55 -20.16
CA VAL A 233 -20.92 -14.83 -18.73
C VAL A 233 -20.10 -13.72 -18.07
N LYS A 234 -20.56 -13.27 -16.89
CA LYS A 234 -19.83 -12.29 -16.08
C LYS A 234 -18.60 -12.98 -15.48
N ILE A 235 -17.44 -12.38 -15.67
CA ILE A 235 -16.18 -12.83 -15.06
C ILE A 235 -16.08 -12.18 -13.67
N SER A 236 -15.68 -12.96 -12.66
CA SER A 236 -15.49 -12.45 -11.30
C SER A 236 -14.39 -11.40 -11.23
N GLU A 237 -14.44 -10.49 -10.25
CA GLU A 237 -13.39 -9.47 -10.09
C GLU A 237 -12.00 -10.07 -9.81
N TRP A 238 -11.95 -11.23 -9.18
CA TRP A 238 -10.72 -12.01 -8.99
C TRP A 238 -10.20 -12.55 -10.33
N ASP A 239 -11.05 -13.24 -11.10
CA ASP A 239 -10.65 -13.90 -12.35
C ASP A 239 -10.22 -12.89 -13.41
N ARG A 240 -10.84 -11.69 -13.43
CA ARG A 240 -10.41 -10.57 -14.28
C ARG A 240 -8.97 -10.13 -14.04
N ARG A 241 -8.36 -10.53 -12.92
CA ARG A 241 -6.98 -10.19 -12.53
C ARG A 241 -6.06 -11.41 -12.46
N ALA A 242 -6.59 -12.64 -12.57
CA ALA A 242 -5.88 -13.88 -12.30
C ALA A 242 -4.59 -14.06 -13.12
N SER A 243 -4.59 -13.67 -14.39
CA SER A 243 -3.41 -13.78 -15.28
C SER A 243 -2.20 -13.00 -14.75
N SER A 244 -2.43 -11.83 -14.16
CA SER A 244 -1.38 -10.95 -13.62
C SER A 244 -0.91 -11.40 -12.23
N ILE A 245 -1.69 -12.21 -11.52
CA ILE A 245 -1.44 -12.66 -10.14
C ILE A 245 -0.68 -13.99 -10.12
N LYS A 246 -0.66 -14.77 -11.22
CA LYS A 246 0.05 -16.06 -11.32
C LYS A 246 1.44 -16.08 -10.66
N PRO A 247 2.33 -15.07 -10.83
CA PRO A 247 3.67 -15.09 -10.24
C PRO A 247 3.70 -15.00 -8.70
N VAL A 248 2.59 -14.64 -8.06
CA VAL A 248 2.50 -14.38 -6.61
C VAL A 248 1.39 -15.20 -5.95
N LEU A 249 0.83 -16.20 -6.64
CA LEU A 249 -0.33 -16.97 -6.16
C LEU A 249 -0.06 -17.76 -4.86
N ASP A 250 1.20 -18.14 -4.63
CA ASP A 250 1.63 -18.87 -3.43
C ASP A 250 1.86 -17.95 -2.20
N ASP A 251 1.68 -16.64 -2.34
CA ASP A 251 1.88 -15.68 -1.25
C ASP A 251 0.76 -15.81 -0.19
N ILE A 252 1.13 -15.74 1.09
CA ILE A 252 0.23 -15.95 2.22
C ILE A 252 -0.88 -14.90 2.32
N LEU A 253 -0.72 -13.75 1.67
CA LEU A 253 -1.71 -12.67 1.62
C LEU A 253 -2.76 -12.86 0.51
N ILE A 254 -2.57 -13.83 -0.40
CA ILE A 254 -3.48 -14.08 -1.52
C ILE A 254 -4.90 -14.42 -1.07
N PRO A 255 -5.13 -15.30 -0.05
CA PRO A 255 -6.48 -15.57 0.44
C PRO A 255 -7.20 -14.31 0.96
N VAL A 256 -6.46 -13.39 1.59
CA VAL A 256 -7.01 -12.11 2.08
C VAL A 256 -7.40 -11.23 0.90
N ALA A 257 -6.52 -11.08 -0.10
CA ALA A 257 -6.82 -10.30 -1.30
C ALA A 257 -8.02 -10.85 -2.06
N MET A 258 -8.11 -12.18 -2.20
CA MET A 258 -9.21 -12.87 -2.87
C MET A 258 -10.55 -12.57 -2.22
N ASN A 259 -10.65 -12.67 -0.88
CA ASN A 259 -11.91 -12.37 -0.21
C ASN A 259 -12.26 -10.87 -0.26
N CYS A 260 -11.27 -9.98 -0.21
CA CYS A 260 -11.51 -8.54 -0.41
C CYS A 260 -12.06 -8.21 -1.80
N LEU A 261 -11.76 -9.04 -2.81
CA LEU A 261 -12.15 -8.87 -4.21
C LEU A 261 -13.44 -9.63 -4.57
N GLU A 262 -14.18 -10.16 -3.59
CA GLU A 262 -15.49 -10.79 -3.83
C GLU A 262 -16.45 -9.81 -4.56
N ASP A 263 -17.14 -10.32 -5.58
CA ASP A 263 -18.10 -9.54 -6.35
C ASP A 263 -19.26 -9.02 -5.49
N ASP A 264 -19.75 -9.86 -4.58
CA ASP A 264 -20.78 -9.51 -3.61
C ASP A 264 -20.15 -8.77 -2.42
N PRO A 265 -20.47 -7.48 -2.20
CA PRO A 265 -19.91 -6.71 -1.08
C PRO A 265 -20.17 -7.33 0.30
N PHE A 266 -21.26 -8.07 0.46
CA PHE A 266 -21.61 -8.73 1.73
C PHE A 266 -20.75 -9.95 2.03
N ARG A 267 -20.07 -10.51 1.03
CA ARG A 267 -19.15 -11.65 1.19
C ARG A 267 -17.71 -11.23 1.46
N ARG A 268 -17.37 -9.97 1.19
CA ARG A 268 -16.05 -9.42 1.52
C ARG A 268 -15.86 -9.37 3.03
N LEU A 269 -14.62 -9.51 3.49
CA LEU A 269 -14.22 -9.29 4.89
C LEU A 269 -14.62 -7.89 5.39
N ASN A 270 -14.73 -7.71 6.70
CA ASN A 270 -14.64 -6.39 7.33
C ASN A 270 -13.17 -6.06 7.65
N ALA A 271 -12.87 -4.79 7.93
CA ALA A 271 -11.53 -4.38 8.36
C ALA A 271 -11.09 -5.12 9.63
N SER A 272 -11.99 -5.35 10.60
CA SER A 272 -11.76 -6.17 11.79
C SER A 272 -11.31 -7.61 11.47
N ASP A 273 -11.95 -8.25 10.49
CA ASP A 273 -11.63 -9.64 10.12
C ASP A 273 -10.26 -9.71 9.43
N ILE A 274 -9.93 -8.71 8.61
CA ILE A 274 -8.62 -8.55 7.99
C ILE A 274 -7.54 -8.39 9.06
N ILE A 275 -7.78 -7.57 10.09
CA ILE A 275 -6.86 -7.37 11.22
C ILE A 275 -6.59 -8.70 11.91
N GLU A 276 -7.64 -9.48 12.22
CA GLU A 276 -7.51 -10.77 12.88
C GLU A 276 -6.68 -11.75 12.03
N ILE A 277 -7.00 -11.87 10.74
CA ILE A 277 -6.30 -12.78 9.83
C ILE A 277 -4.83 -12.38 9.72
N ILE A 278 -4.53 -11.12 9.37
CA ILE A 278 -3.14 -10.66 9.19
C ILE A 278 -2.35 -10.77 10.50
N SER A 279 -2.96 -10.47 11.65
CA SER A 279 -2.32 -10.64 12.97
C SER A 279 -1.93 -12.09 13.22
N ARG A 280 -2.78 -13.06 12.83
CA ARG A 280 -2.45 -14.49 12.92
C ARG A 280 -1.34 -14.90 11.96
N LEU A 281 -1.34 -14.37 10.73
CA LEU A 281 -0.22 -14.57 9.80
C LEU A 281 1.09 -14.06 10.42
N GLN A 282 1.03 -12.96 11.16
CA GLN A 282 2.12 -12.43 11.96
C GLN A 282 2.42 -13.20 13.26
N LEU A 283 1.84 -14.37 13.51
CA LEU A 283 2.24 -15.24 14.63
C LEU A 283 2.91 -16.52 14.16
N ILE A 284 2.92 -16.77 12.84
CA ILE A 284 3.55 -17.95 12.25
C ILE A 284 5.05 -17.95 12.59
N PRO A 285 5.57 -18.98 13.29
CA PRO A 285 6.99 -19.13 13.55
C PRO A 285 7.77 -19.13 12.23
N ASP A 286 8.95 -18.52 12.21
CA ASP A 286 9.82 -18.49 11.03
C ASP A 286 9.26 -17.79 9.79
N ARG A 287 8.14 -17.06 9.90
CA ARG A 287 7.57 -16.31 8.75
C ARG A 287 8.53 -15.29 8.15
N TYR A 288 9.40 -14.67 8.96
CA TYR A 288 10.44 -13.76 8.48
C TYR A 288 11.77 -14.47 8.20
N ALA A 289 11.82 -15.81 8.29
CA ALA A 289 12.99 -16.57 7.88
C ALA A 289 13.46 -16.13 6.49
N HIS A 290 12.48 -15.89 5.59
CA HIS A 290 12.76 -15.42 4.24
C HIS A 290 13.44 -14.05 4.17
N LEU A 291 13.23 -13.17 5.17
CA LEU A 291 13.80 -11.82 5.23
C LEU A 291 15.28 -11.81 5.61
N TYR A 292 15.69 -12.85 6.33
CA TYR A 292 16.99 -12.93 6.98
C TYR A 292 17.85 -14.05 6.41
N GLY A 293 17.60 -14.47 5.18
CA GLY A 293 18.32 -15.57 4.55
C GLY A 293 18.59 -15.34 3.08
N VAL A 294 19.05 -16.37 2.39
CA VAL A 294 19.42 -16.32 0.97
C VAL A 294 18.73 -17.43 0.19
N ARG A 295 18.51 -17.19 -1.10
CA ARG A 295 17.91 -18.14 -2.02
C ARG A 295 19.01 -18.91 -2.72
N ILE A 296 19.06 -20.21 -2.50
CA ILE A 296 19.96 -21.10 -3.22
C ILE A 296 19.23 -21.63 -4.45
N VAL A 297 19.69 -21.25 -5.64
CA VAL A 297 19.01 -21.49 -6.91
C VAL A 297 19.69 -22.63 -7.67
N LYS A 298 18.93 -23.66 -8.02
CA LYS A 298 19.37 -24.74 -8.91
C LYS A 298 19.40 -24.28 -10.37
N LEU A 299 20.20 -24.95 -11.19
CA LEU A 299 20.13 -24.80 -12.65
C LEU A 299 18.76 -25.19 -13.22
N SER A 300 18.03 -26.10 -12.57
CA SER A 300 16.65 -26.46 -12.92
C SER A 300 15.62 -25.36 -12.62
N GLY A 301 16.01 -24.28 -11.94
CA GLY A 301 15.12 -23.20 -11.48
C GLY A 301 14.48 -23.43 -10.11
N THR A 302 14.65 -24.60 -9.49
CA THR A 302 14.18 -24.85 -8.12
C THR A 302 14.96 -24.00 -7.12
N ILE A 303 14.27 -23.42 -6.14
CA ILE A 303 14.86 -22.54 -5.13
C ILE A 303 14.77 -23.22 -3.75
N LEU A 304 15.92 -23.36 -3.09
CA LEU A 304 16.00 -23.68 -1.67
C LEU A 304 16.21 -22.39 -0.88
N PHE A 305 15.59 -22.29 0.29
CA PHE A 305 15.75 -21.12 1.14
C PHE A 305 16.65 -21.44 2.34
N CYS A 306 17.79 -20.74 2.47
CA CYS A 306 18.65 -20.86 3.63
C CYS A 306 18.36 -19.75 4.63
N LYS A 307 17.69 -20.12 5.74
CA LYS A 307 17.40 -19.22 6.85
C LYS A 307 18.64 -18.92 7.67
N ILE A 308 18.87 -17.64 7.95
CA ILE A 308 19.96 -17.17 8.79
C ILE A 308 19.39 -16.21 9.86
N LYS A 309 20.05 -16.10 11.01
CA LYS A 309 19.63 -15.19 12.08
C LYS A 309 20.04 -13.76 11.71
N GLU A 310 19.18 -12.79 12.04
CA GLU A 310 19.41 -11.37 11.74
C GLU A 310 20.75 -10.87 12.29
N ASP A 311 21.01 -11.14 13.57
CA ASP A 311 22.20 -10.65 14.30
C ASP A 311 23.52 -11.25 13.79
N SER A 312 23.47 -12.35 13.06
CA SER A 312 24.65 -13.07 12.56
C SER A 312 24.73 -13.12 11.04
N PHE A 313 23.89 -12.38 10.31
CA PHE A 313 23.73 -12.56 8.87
C PHE A 313 25.06 -12.41 8.10
N TYR A 314 25.75 -11.28 8.28
CA TYR A 314 26.99 -10.99 7.56
C TYR A 314 28.16 -11.86 8.00
N GLU A 315 28.19 -12.28 9.27
CA GLU A 315 29.24 -13.15 9.83
C GLU A 315 28.95 -14.65 9.60
N THR A 316 27.87 -14.99 8.91
CA THR A 316 27.51 -16.40 8.63
C THR A 316 28.47 -16.98 7.58
N PRO A 317 29.10 -18.14 7.85
CA PRO A 317 30.03 -18.77 6.93
C PRO A 317 29.29 -19.45 5.75
N ILE A 318 29.93 -19.48 4.59
CA ILE A 318 29.38 -20.07 3.36
C ILE A 318 29.06 -21.56 3.53
N ILE A 319 29.82 -22.30 4.34
CA ILE A 319 29.57 -23.71 4.63
C ILE A 319 28.13 -23.98 5.11
N LYS A 320 27.49 -22.99 5.76
CA LYS A 320 26.09 -23.07 6.21
C LYS A 320 25.11 -23.31 5.05
N LEU A 321 25.40 -22.77 3.87
CA LEU A 321 24.60 -22.98 2.67
C LEU A 321 24.71 -24.41 2.17
N LYS A 322 25.92 -24.98 2.19
CA LYS A 322 26.13 -26.38 1.83
C LYS A 322 25.43 -27.32 2.78
N GLU A 323 25.44 -27.06 4.09
CA GLU A 323 24.68 -27.85 5.08
C GLU A 323 23.18 -27.93 4.73
N VAL A 324 22.58 -26.81 4.29
CA VAL A 324 21.18 -26.78 3.87
C VAL A 324 20.94 -27.63 2.62
N ILE A 325 21.84 -27.54 1.63
CA ILE A 325 21.75 -28.35 0.40
C ILE A 325 21.94 -29.83 0.72
N ILE A 326 22.93 -30.20 1.54
CA ILE A 326 23.17 -31.59 1.98
C ILE A 326 21.93 -32.14 2.67
N LYS A 327 21.35 -31.39 3.61
CA LYS A 327 20.15 -31.81 4.33
C LYS A 327 18.92 -31.94 3.44
N SER A 328 18.77 -31.07 2.45
CA SER A 328 17.61 -31.04 1.56
C SER A 328 17.70 -32.04 0.41
N GLU A 329 18.90 -32.23 -0.14
CA GLU A 329 19.13 -32.92 -1.42
C GLU A 329 19.98 -34.18 -1.29
N GLY A 330 20.60 -34.43 -0.12
CA GLY A 330 21.49 -35.56 0.10
C GLY A 330 22.80 -35.51 -0.70
N ILE A 331 23.15 -34.35 -1.27
CA ILE A 331 24.35 -34.17 -2.11
C ILE A 331 25.59 -34.01 -1.21
N PRO A 332 26.67 -34.76 -1.42
CA PRO A 332 27.93 -34.57 -0.69
C PRO A 332 28.53 -33.16 -0.85
N SER A 333 29.11 -32.62 0.24
CA SER A 333 29.65 -31.25 0.30
C SER A 333 30.72 -30.96 -0.76
N ASP A 334 31.56 -31.95 -1.08
CA ASP A 334 32.64 -31.88 -2.07
C ASP A 334 32.13 -31.71 -3.51
N LEU A 335 30.88 -32.10 -3.77
CA LEU A 335 30.25 -31.97 -5.08
C LEU A 335 29.46 -30.67 -5.25
N ILE A 336 29.30 -29.88 -4.18
CA ILE A 336 28.51 -28.65 -4.20
C ILE A 336 29.42 -27.45 -4.49
N TRP A 337 29.16 -26.77 -5.60
CA TRP A 337 29.78 -25.51 -5.96
C TRP A 337 28.79 -24.36 -5.83
N LEU A 338 29.13 -23.36 -5.02
CA LEU A 338 28.29 -22.18 -4.81
C LEU A 338 28.87 -20.99 -5.57
N ILE A 339 28.01 -20.27 -6.29
CA ILE A 339 28.38 -19.13 -7.13
C ILE A 339 27.46 -17.95 -6.81
N TYR A 340 28.06 -16.79 -6.58
CA TYR A 340 27.34 -15.52 -6.42
C TYR A 340 28.06 -14.43 -7.21
N GLU A 341 27.32 -13.68 -8.02
CA GLU A 341 27.84 -12.63 -8.91
C GLU A 341 29.06 -13.07 -9.75
N GLY A 342 29.02 -14.31 -10.28
CA GLY A 342 30.10 -14.88 -11.09
C GLY A 342 31.32 -15.35 -10.32
N THR A 343 31.33 -15.23 -8.98
CA THR A 343 32.43 -15.63 -8.12
C THR A 343 32.10 -16.94 -7.39
N HIS A 344 33.07 -17.86 -7.33
CA HIS A 344 32.97 -19.08 -6.54
C HIS A 344 33.11 -18.77 -5.05
N LEU A 345 32.24 -19.34 -4.23
CA LEU A 345 32.20 -19.09 -2.78
C LEU A 345 32.98 -20.16 -2.02
N GLU A 346 33.93 -19.72 -1.20
CA GLU A 346 34.80 -20.57 -0.37
C GLU A 346 34.17 -20.82 1.02
N ASP A 347 34.33 -22.05 1.53
CA ASP A 347 33.60 -22.53 2.72
C ASP A 347 33.96 -21.81 4.03
N ASP A 348 35.20 -21.33 4.14
CA ASP A 348 35.76 -20.62 5.30
C ASP A 348 35.44 -19.11 5.31
N LYS A 349 34.91 -18.59 4.20
CA LYS A 349 34.50 -17.19 4.07
C LYS A 349 33.09 -16.96 4.59
N THR A 350 32.79 -15.70 4.83
CA THR A 350 31.50 -15.23 5.34
C THR A 350 30.72 -14.48 4.27
N PHE A 351 29.46 -14.19 4.56
CA PHE A 351 28.60 -13.41 3.67
C PHE A 351 29.13 -11.99 3.45
N LYS A 352 29.76 -11.42 4.48
CA LYS A 352 30.41 -10.11 4.44
C LYS A 352 31.53 -10.03 3.41
N ASP A 353 32.34 -11.08 3.30
CA ASP A 353 33.50 -11.13 2.40
C ASP A 353 33.08 -11.00 0.93
N TYR A 354 31.90 -11.55 0.60
CA TYR A 354 31.32 -11.50 -0.74
C TYR A 354 30.23 -10.44 -0.91
N LYS A 355 30.00 -9.58 0.09
CA LYS A 355 28.90 -8.59 0.11
C LYS A 355 27.55 -9.20 -0.24
N ILE A 356 27.31 -10.42 0.25
CA ILE A 356 26.05 -11.12 0.06
C ILE A 356 25.00 -10.39 0.89
N GLU A 357 24.00 -9.84 0.20
CA GLU A 357 22.87 -9.18 0.84
C GLU A 357 21.75 -10.16 1.18
N ARG A 358 20.87 -9.75 2.10
CA ARG A 358 19.64 -10.49 2.42
C ARG A 358 18.86 -10.72 1.12
N HIS A 359 18.36 -11.95 0.93
CA HIS A 359 17.64 -12.41 -0.26
C HIS A 359 18.46 -12.61 -1.54
N ALA A 360 19.80 -12.50 -1.46
CA ALA A 360 20.70 -12.84 -2.55
C ALA A 360 20.36 -14.19 -3.18
N ARG A 361 20.50 -14.27 -4.51
CA ARG A 361 20.37 -15.52 -5.27
C ARG A 361 21.75 -16.11 -5.46
N ILE A 362 22.03 -17.17 -4.72
CA ILE A 362 23.28 -17.92 -4.80
C ILE A 362 22.99 -19.15 -5.64
N HIS A 363 23.69 -19.31 -6.74
CA HIS A 363 23.51 -20.46 -7.62
C HIS A 363 24.35 -21.61 -7.09
N PHE A 364 23.79 -22.82 -7.07
CA PHE A 364 24.59 -24.01 -6.79
C PHE A 364 24.61 -24.96 -7.97
N ILE A 365 25.80 -25.52 -8.22
CA ILE A 365 26.09 -26.46 -9.30
C ILE A 365 26.62 -27.74 -8.67
N ILE A 366 26.21 -28.89 -9.23
CA ILE A 366 26.68 -30.20 -8.81
C ILE A 366 27.82 -30.60 -9.75
N ARG A 367 29.00 -30.91 -9.21
CA ARG A 367 30.09 -31.52 -9.97
C ARG A 367 29.80 -33.00 -10.22
N GLN A 368 29.96 -33.46 -11.46
CA GLN A 368 30.02 -34.90 -11.74
C GLN A 368 31.37 -35.44 -11.26
N ARG A 369 31.38 -36.64 -10.67
CA ARG A 369 32.64 -37.35 -10.37
C ARG A 369 33.28 -37.78 -11.69
N GLY A 370 34.21 -36.97 -12.17
CA GLY A 370 35.06 -37.26 -13.34
C GLY A 370 34.72 -36.41 -14.57
N GLY A 371 35.60 -35.48 -14.92
CA GLY A 371 35.52 -34.59 -16.08
C GLY A 371 36.25 -33.29 -15.84
#